data_AF-A0ABD4Z761-F1
#
_entry.id   AF-A0ABD4Z761-F1
#
_cell.length_a   1.000
_cell.length_b   1.000
_cell.length_c   1.000
_cell.angle_alpha   90.00
_cell.angle_beta   90.00
_cell.angle_gamma   90.00
#
_symmetry.space_group_name_H-M   'P 1'
#
loop_
_entity.id
_entity.type
_entity.pdbx_description
1 polymer ?
#
loop_
_entity_poly.entity_id
_entity_poly.type
_entity_poly.pdbx_seq_one_letter_code
_entity_poly.pdbx_strand_id
1 'polypeptide(L)'
;MVLRFPPKIFALLSLILTLIAIGIVAYTAISPNQGFRNISNETSKPRYELPIIIIDSDKASVKISLEEAMRMVSRIWDVPKSAPSARVIIDKIEGRTYWSLGWVENSGKVYAMVDAETGQVVLLHDFRYKAKMDNLKNRARAVEIAVKLLEKLGIPTHMLTPEPSVLIERAPADGPVQEITYEVMWKQVYKGIQVIDGYVIVSVDPENQRPVGFVVKLLDVENISVEPKITRDSAVAIATEFLKSRGYSLGEVAEVKLCIGRPNYYWEGKPIIRGPPSLLWIVVFKKPYSDSGTVEVWVDAHSGVVVGGDKTRC
;
A
#
# COMPACT_ATOMS: atom_id res chain seq x y z
N MET A 1 -5.19 -33.02 -13.94
CA MET A 1 -3.91 -32.41 -13.52
C MET A 1 -4.21 -30.95 -13.19
N VAL A 2 -4.50 -30.66 -11.91
CA VAL A 2 -4.94 -29.33 -11.46
C VAL A 2 -3.70 -28.48 -11.17
N LEU A 3 -3.48 -27.44 -11.97
CA LEU A 3 -2.43 -26.45 -11.77
C LEU A 3 -2.77 -25.58 -10.55
N ARG A 4 -2.21 -25.92 -9.39
CA ARG A 4 -2.24 -25.06 -8.19
C ARG A 4 -1.21 -23.95 -8.35
N PHE A 5 -1.67 -22.72 -8.56
CA PHE A 5 -0.79 -21.55 -8.52
C PHE A 5 -0.44 -21.21 -7.06
N PRO A 6 0.82 -20.89 -6.74
CA PRO A 6 1.22 -20.56 -5.38
C PRO A 6 0.63 -19.21 -4.92
N PRO A 7 0.23 -19.07 -3.63
CA PRO A 7 -0.36 -17.86 -3.06
C PRO A 7 0.53 -16.61 -3.14
N LYS A 8 1.82 -16.76 -3.51
CA LYS A 8 2.76 -15.66 -3.75
C LYS A 8 2.41 -14.83 -5.00
N ILE A 9 1.70 -15.40 -5.99
CA ILE A 9 1.32 -14.71 -7.24
C ILE A 9 0.20 -13.69 -7.01
N PHE A 10 -0.66 -13.89 -6.00
CA PHE A 10 -1.77 -12.99 -5.71
C PHE A 10 -1.37 -11.74 -4.90
N ALA A 11 -0.42 -11.86 -3.97
CA ALA A 11 0.16 -10.70 -3.30
C ALA A 11 0.91 -9.80 -4.30
N LEU A 12 1.55 -10.41 -5.30
CA LEU A 12 2.20 -9.72 -6.42
C LEU A 12 1.18 -8.97 -7.30
N LEU A 13 0.04 -9.57 -7.62
CA LEU A 13 -1.03 -8.91 -8.40
C LEU A 13 -1.68 -7.73 -7.67
N SER A 14 -1.87 -7.83 -6.35
CA SER A 14 -2.40 -6.71 -5.53
C SER A 14 -1.39 -5.57 -5.39
N LEU A 15 -0.09 -5.88 -5.26
CA LEU A 15 0.99 -4.90 -5.26
C LEU A 15 1.10 -4.20 -6.63
N ILE A 16 1.06 -4.97 -7.72
CA ILE A 16 1.05 -4.46 -9.09
C ILE A 16 -0.19 -3.58 -9.33
N LEU A 17 -1.38 -3.97 -8.89
CA LEU A 17 -2.60 -3.15 -9.00
C LEU A 17 -2.53 -1.87 -8.17
N THR A 18 -1.87 -1.88 -7.02
CA THR A 18 -1.69 -0.69 -6.17
C THR A 18 -0.66 0.26 -6.76
N LEU A 19 0.46 -0.26 -7.29
CA LEU A 19 1.47 0.50 -8.01
C LEU A 19 0.93 1.04 -9.36
N ILE A 20 0.09 0.26 -10.06
CA ILE A 20 -0.63 0.70 -11.26
C ILE A 20 -1.69 1.75 -10.89
N ALA A 21 -2.40 1.62 -9.77
CA ALA A 21 -3.37 2.65 -9.35
C ALA A 21 -2.66 3.96 -8.97
N ILE A 22 -1.54 3.90 -8.25
CA ILE A 22 -0.70 5.07 -7.93
C ILE A 22 -0.07 5.63 -9.22
N GLY A 23 0.35 4.77 -10.15
CA GLY A 23 0.88 5.13 -11.46
C GLY A 23 -0.17 5.74 -12.40
N ILE A 24 -1.42 5.28 -12.37
CA ILE A 24 -2.56 5.82 -13.14
C ILE A 24 -3.02 7.13 -12.53
N VAL A 25 -3.09 7.26 -11.20
CA VAL A 25 -3.35 8.54 -10.53
C VAL A 25 -2.22 9.55 -10.83
N ALA A 26 -0.97 9.10 -10.90
CA ALA A 26 0.15 9.94 -11.34
C ALA A 26 0.11 10.26 -12.84
N TYR A 27 -0.29 9.33 -13.72
CA TYR A 27 -0.36 9.53 -15.16
C TYR A 27 -1.53 10.45 -15.56
N THR A 28 -2.72 10.24 -15.00
CA THR A 28 -3.91 11.08 -15.23
C THR A 28 -3.75 12.49 -14.64
N ALA A 29 -2.96 12.62 -13.57
CA ALA A 29 -2.57 13.91 -13.01
C ALA A 29 -1.63 14.75 -13.90
N ILE A 30 -0.87 14.12 -14.79
CA ILE A 30 0.24 14.77 -15.53
C ILE A 30 -0.11 15.01 -17.01
N SER A 31 -1.26 14.51 -17.51
CA SER A 31 -1.70 14.71 -18.89
C SER A 31 -3.03 15.48 -18.96
N PRO A 32 -3.02 16.84 -19.04
CA PRO A 32 -4.26 17.64 -19.09
C PRO A 32 -5.07 17.50 -20.39
N ASN A 33 -4.56 16.81 -21.42
CA ASN A 33 -5.06 16.92 -22.80
C ASN A 33 -5.40 15.58 -23.48
N GLN A 34 -6.20 14.72 -22.85
CA GLN A 34 -6.96 13.72 -23.62
C GLN A 34 -8.45 13.90 -23.35
N GLY A 35 -9.11 14.51 -24.34
CA GLY A 35 -10.53 14.82 -24.32
C GLY A 35 -11.39 13.58 -24.14
N PHE A 36 -12.14 13.54 -23.04
CA PHE A 36 -13.24 12.61 -22.88
C PHE A 36 -14.34 12.98 -23.87
N ARG A 37 -14.53 12.13 -24.87
CA ARG A 37 -15.70 12.10 -25.74
C ARG A 37 -16.97 12.04 -24.89
N ASN A 38 -17.92 12.93 -25.18
CA ASN A 38 -19.28 12.91 -24.66
C ASN A 38 -19.93 11.54 -24.88
N ILE A 39 -20.17 10.80 -23.80
CA ILE A 39 -21.07 9.65 -23.79
C ILE A 39 -22.39 10.12 -23.18
N SER A 40 -23.44 9.83 -23.93
CA SER A 40 -24.85 10.19 -23.77
C SER A 40 -25.45 9.89 -22.40
N ASN A 41 -26.50 10.67 -22.10
CA ASN A 41 -27.41 10.59 -20.97
C ASN A 41 -27.90 9.16 -20.66
N GLU A 42 -27.21 8.46 -19.77
CA GLU A 42 -27.80 7.38 -18.97
C GLU A 42 -28.06 7.91 -17.55
N THR A 43 -29.23 7.57 -17.02
CA THR A 43 -29.71 7.88 -15.68
C THR A 43 -28.63 7.62 -14.63
N SER A 44 -28.14 8.72 -14.03
CA SER A 44 -26.90 8.75 -13.27
C SER A 44 -26.96 7.84 -12.04
N LYS A 45 -26.38 6.63 -12.16
CA LYS A 45 -25.86 5.93 -10.99
C LYS A 45 -24.98 6.93 -10.21
N PRO A 46 -25.06 6.99 -8.87
CA PRO A 46 -24.26 7.93 -8.10
C PRO A 46 -22.79 7.74 -8.47
N ARG A 47 -22.16 8.78 -9.03
CA ARG A 47 -20.74 8.75 -9.37
C ARG A 47 -19.98 8.47 -8.08
N TYR A 48 -19.16 7.42 -8.11
CA TYR A 48 -18.22 7.15 -7.04
C TYR A 48 -17.27 8.35 -6.93
N GLU A 49 -17.41 9.14 -5.87
CA GLU A 49 -16.44 10.17 -5.55
C GLU A 49 -15.14 9.49 -5.13
N LEU A 50 -14.04 9.81 -5.83
CA LEU A 50 -12.74 9.31 -5.43
C LEU A 50 -12.46 9.79 -3.99
N PRO A 51 -11.96 8.93 -3.11
CA PRO A 51 -11.63 9.28 -1.72
C PRO A 51 -10.45 10.26 -1.60
N ILE A 52 -9.87 10.67 -2.74
CA ILE A 52 -8.72 11.53 -2.84
C ILE A 52 -9.19 12.92 -3.29
N ILE A 53 -8.88 13.95 -2.49
CA ILE A 53 -9.02 15.35 -2.89
C ILE A 53 -7.64 15.90 -3.22
N ILE A 54 -7.54 16.62 -4.34
CA ILE A 54 -6.35 17.38 -4.72
C ILE A 54 -6.64 18.86 -4.47
N ILE A 55 -5.77 19.53 -3.74
CA ILE A 55 -5.83 20.97 -3.44
C ILE A 55 -4.57 21.63 -3.99
N ASP A 56 -4.75 22.78 -4.64
CA ASP A 56 -3.64 23.62 -5.05
C ASP A 56 -2.81 24.03 -3.83
N SER A 57 -1.49 24.09 -4.00
CA SER A 57 -0.54 24.32 -2.90
C SER A 57 -0.77 25.65 -2.16
N ASP A 58 -1.22 26.68 -2.86
CA ASP A 58 -1.49 28.02 -2.35
C ASP A 58 -2.77 28.13 -1.51
N LYS A 59 -3.67 27.14 -1.62
CA LYS A 59 -4.96 27.09 -0.91
C LYS A 59 -4.96 26.13 0.27
N ALA A 60 -3.93 25.30 0.41
CA ALA A 60 -3.89 24.29 1.45
C ALA A 60 -3.45 24.87 2.80
N SER A 61 -4.26 24.65 3.83
CA SER A 61 -3.89 24.94 5.22
C SER A 61 -3.31 23.67 5.85
N VAL A 62 -2.00 23.47 5.73
CA VAL A 62 -1.27 22.31 6.27
C VAL A 62 -0.16 22.75 7.23
N LYS A 63 0.21 21.89 8.17
CA LYS A 63 1.20 22.21 9.20
C LYS A 63 2.63 22.33 8.66
N ILE A 64 3.00 21.45 7.73
CA ILE A 64 4.31 21.47 7.07
C ILE A 64 4.21 22.33 5.80
N SER A 65 5.04 23.37 5.71
CA SER A 65 5.14 24.21 4.50
C SER A 65 5.73 23.44 3.31
N LEU A 66 5.51 23.94 2.09
CA LEU A 66 6.11 23.36 0.88
C LEU A 66 7.66 23.38 0.95
N GLU A 67 8.25 24.50 1.39
CA GLU A 67 9.69 24.65 1.54
C GLU A 67 10.25 23.67 2.56
N GLU A 68 9.53 23.41 3.65
CA GLU A 68 9.90 22.41 4.63
C GLU A 68 9.78 20.99 4.07
N ALA A 69 8.69 20.66 3.38
CA ALA A 69 8.54 19.36 2.72
C ALA A 69 9.68 19.09 1.71
N MET A 70 10.04 20.08 0.89
CA MET A 70 11.18 20.00 -0.02
C MET A 70 12.50 19.76 0.72
N ARG A 71 12.74 20.49 1.82
CA ARG A 71 13.93 20.28 2.67
C ARG A 71 13.98 18.87 3.25
N MET A 72 12.85 18.31 3.69
CA MET A 72 12.80 16.93 4.20
C MET A 72 13.21 15.91 3.14
N VAL A 73 12.75 16.06 1.90
CA VAL A 73 13.16 15.19 0.78
C VAL A 73 14.65 15.36 0.47
N SER A 74 15.14 16.60 0.35
CA SER A 74 16.56 16.86 0.01
C SER A 74 17.56 16.36 1.06
N ARG A 75 17.14 16.19 2.31
CA ARG A 75 17.98 15.61 3.37
C ARG A 75 18.25 14.12 3.14
N ILE A 76 17.29 13.41 2.54
CA ILE A 76 17.37 11.96 2.37
C ILE A 76 17.69 11.56 0.93
N TRP A 77 17.48 12.45 -0.04
CA TRP A 77 17.64 12.16 -1.45
C TRP A 77 18.27 13.34 -2.22
N ASP A 78 19.03 13.01 -3.26
CA ASP A 78 19.55 14.01 -4.19
C ASP A 78 18.46 14.35 -5.22
N VAL A 79 17.78 15.49 -5.03
CA VAL A 79 16.71 15.95 -5.91
C VAL A 79 17.20 17.02 -6.89
N PRO A 80 16.57 17.14 -8.06
CA PRO A 80 16.81 18.24 -8.99
C PRO A 80 16.75 19.62 -8.33
N LYS A 81 17.59 20.55 -8.79
CA LYS A 81 17.62 21.94 -8.29
C LYS A 81 16.41 22.77 -8.73
N SER A 82 15.68 22.30 -9.75
CA SER A 82 14.46 22.95 -10.22
C SER A 82 13.36 22.90 -9.17
N ALA A 83 12.43 23.85 -9.24
CA ALA A 83 11.24 23.80 -8.40
C ALA A 83 10.37 22.59 -8.80
N PRO A 84 9.85 21.79 -7.85
CA PRO A 84 8.94 20.72 -8.16
C PRO A 84 7.57 21.25 -8.58
N SER A 85 6.86 20.45 -9.38
CA SER A 85 5.39 20.47 -9.34
C SER A 85 4.93 20.01 -7.97
N ALA A 86 4.10 20.80 -7.31
CA ALA A 86 3.66 20.55 -5.94
C ALA A 86 2.15 20.67 -5.80
N ARG A 87 1.55 19.77 -5.03
CA ARG A 87 0.12 19.78 -4.70
C ARG A 87 -0.11 19.11 -3.36
N VAL A 88 -1.23 19.43 -2.72
CA VAL A 88 -1.68 18.75 -1.52
C VAL A 88 -2.70 17.69 -1.88
N ILE A 89 -2.51 16.49 -1.35
CA ILE A 89 -3.40 15.33 -1.52
C ILE A 89 -4.00 15.00 -0.17
N ILE A 90 -5.33 15.03 -0.06
CA ILE A 90 -6.06 14.53 1.10
C ILE A 90 -6.59 13.14 0.77
N ASP A 91 -6.06 12.13 1.45
CA ASP A 91 -6.57 10.77 1.43
C ASP A 91 -7.61 10.62 2.55
N LYS A 92 -8.89 10.69 2.20
CA LYS A 92 -9.98 10.55 3.16
C LYS A 92 -10.05 9.16 3.77
N ILE A 93 -9.65 8.11 3.06
CA ILE A 93 -9.72 6.73 3.56
C ILE A 93 -8.69 6.55 4.65
N GLU A 94 -7.45 6.98 4.40
CA GLU A 94 -6.38 6.88 5.37
C GLU A 94 -6.46 7.97 6.45
N GLY A 95 -7.20 9.06 6.19
CA GLY A 95 -7.29 10.21 7.08
C GLY A 95 -5.98 11.00 7.13
N ARG A 96 -5.26 11.06 6.01
CA ARG A 96 -3.92 11.66 5.92
C ARG A 96 -3.87 12.71 4.82
N THR A 97 -3.01 13.71 5.03
CA THR A 97 -2.75 14.78 4.07
C THR A 97 -1.29 14.74 3.68
N TYR A 98 -0.99 14.85 2.39
CA TYR A 98 0.36 14.74 1.86
C TYR A 98 0.69 15.91 0.95
N TRP A 99 1.92 16.38 1.01
CA TRP A 99 2.56 17.02 -0.11
C TRP A 99 2.94 15.97 -1.15
N SER A 100 2.55 16.19 -2.40
CA SER A 100 2.96 15.41 -3.57
C SER A 100 3.87 16.28 -4.42
N LEU A 101 5.14 15.87 -4.52
CA LEU A 101 6.21 16.63 -5.14
C LEU A 101 6.75 15.86 -6.35
N GLY A 102 6.85 16.52 -7.50
CA GLY A 102 7.36 15.93 -8.74
C GLY A 102 8.37 16.83 -9.44
N TRP A 103 9.58 16.33 -9.63
CA TRP A 103 10.62 16.98 -10.43
C TRP A 103 10.77 16.26 -11.76
N VAL A 104 10.85 17.02 -12.85
CA VAL A 104 11.08 16.50 -14.20
C VAL A 104 12.37 17.11 -14.74
N GLU A 105 13.28 16.25 -15.18
CA GLU A 105 14.51 16.61 -15.89
C GLU A 105 14.61 15.79 -17.19
N ASN A 106 15.52 16.17 -18.08
CA ASN A 106 15.73 15.47 -19.35
C ASN A 106 16.05 13.97 -19.17
N SER A 107 16.67 13.60 -18.05
CA SER A 107 17.08 12.22 -17.72
C SER A 107 15.98 11.38 -17.08
N GLY A 108 14.87 11.97 -16.63
CA GLY A 108 13.81 11.25 -15.93
C GLY A 108 13.06 12.13 -14.92
N LYS A 109 12.30 11.48 -14.04
CA LYS A 109 11.48 12.15 -13.03
C LYS A 109 11.81 11.65 -11.63
N VAL A 110 11.74 12.54 -10.63
CA VAL A 110 11.74 12.18 -9.21
C VAL A 110 10.38 12.53 -8.64
N TYR A 111 9.77 11.60 -7.92
CA TYR A 111 8.49 11.78 -7.26
C TYR A 111 8.63 11.49 -5.77
N ALA A 112 8.04 12.32 -4.93
CA ALA A 112 8.01 12.11 -3.49
C ALA A 112 6.66 12.47 -2.88
N MET A 113 6.30 11.80 -1.79
CA MET A 113 5.19 12.19 -0.92
C MET A 113 5.69 12.43 0.50
N VAL A 114 5.29 13.56 1.07
CA VAL A 114 5.64 13.97 2.43
C VAL A 114 4.34 14.14 3.20
N ASP A 115 4.23 13.50 4.37
CA ASP A 115 3.11 13.71 5.27
C ASP A 115 3.08 15.18 5.72
N ALA A 116 1.96 15.85 5.45
CA ALA A 116 1.82 17.29 5.61
C ALA A 116 1.64 17.72 7.07
N GLU A 117 1.52 16.77 8.01
CA GLU A 117 1.39 17.02 9.45
C GLU A 117 2.68 16.76 10.22
N THR A 118 3.47 15.79 9.77
CA THR A 118 4.68 15.30 10.45
C THR A 118 5.97 15.61 9.72
N GLY A 119 5.91 15.88 8.41
CA GLY A 119 7.09 16.10 7.57
C GLY A 119 7.81 14.80 7.19
N GLN A 120 7.27 13.64 7.56
CA GLN A 120 7.85 12.36 7.20
C GLN A 120 7.73 12.12 5.69
N VAL A 121 8.83 11.79 5.02
CA VAL A 121 8.79 11.34 3.63
C VAL A 121 8.31 9.89 3.60
N VAL A 122 7.11 9.65 3.09
CA VAL A 122 6.44 8.34 3.11
C VAL A 122 6.60 7.58 1.81
N LEU A 123 6.97 8.26 0.73
CA LEU A 123 7.18 7.64 -0.57
C LEU A 123 8.20 8.45 -1.37
N LEU A 124 9.08 7.75 -2.07
CA LEU A 124 9.97 8.35 -3.05
C LEU A 124 10.21 7.36 -4.20
N HIS A 125 10.18 7.85 -5.43
CA HIS A 125 10.63 7.10 -6.61
C HIS A 125 11.51 7.98 -7.49
N ASP A 126 12.68 7.48 -7.86
CA ASP A 126 13.65 8.14 -8.73
C ASP A 126 13.78 7.37 -10.04
N PHE A 127 13.07 7.86 -11.05
CA PHE A 127 12.99 7.28 -12.39
C PHE A 127 14.08 7.83 -13.33
N ARG A 128 15.10 8.54 -12.81
CA ARG A 128 16.34 8.78 -13.56
C ARG A 128 17.16 7.48 -13.70
N TYR A 129 16.78 6.48 -12.90
CA TYR A 129 17.10 5.05 -12.87
C TYR A 129 16.73 4.27 -14.13
N LYS A 130 17.68 3.71 -14.89
CA LYS A 130 17.39 2.72 -15.96
C LYS A 130 18.40 1.57 -15.93
N ALA A 131 18.39 0.82 -14.84
CA ALA A 131 19.32 -0.29 -14.62
C ALA A 131 19.10 -1.40 -15.65
N LYS A 132 20.09 -1.64 -16.49
CA LYS A 132 20.08 -2.65 -17.57
C LYS A 132 20.95 -3.86 -17.24
N MET A 133 21.85 -3.72 -16.27
CA MET A 133 22.74 -4.79 -15.83
C MET A 133 22.46 -5.18 -14.38
N ASP A 134 22.38 -6.50 -14.14
CA ASP A 134 22.33 -7.02 -12.77
C ASP A 134 23.76 -7.22 -12.25
N ASN A 135 24.37 -6.16 -11.74
CA ASN A 135 25.69 -6.23 -11.08
C ASN A 135 25.58 -6.73 -9.63
N LEU A 136 24.36 -6.79 -9.08
CA LEU A 136 24.10 -7.17 -7.71
C LEU A 136 24.09 -8.69 -7.54
N LYS A 137 23.30 -9.40 -8.36
CA LYS A 137 23.11 -10.88 -8.38
C LYS A 137 22.94 -11.54 -7.02
N ASN A 138 22.55 -10.78 -6.00
CA ASN A 138 22.57 -11.20 -4.60
C ASN A 138 21.46 -10.49 -3.83
N ARG A 139 20.45 -11.27 -3.42
CA ARG A 139 19.31 -10.77 -2.66
C ARG A 139 19.69 -10.26 -1.27
N ALA A 140 20.63 -10.92 -0.59
CA ALA A 140 21.09 -10.48 0.73
C ALA A 140 21.77 -9.11 0.64
N ARG A 141 22.53 -8.86 -0.44
CA ARG A 141 23.13 -7.54 -0.68
C ARG A 141 22.07 -6.46 -0.94
N ALA A 142 20.98 -6.78 -1.64
CA ALA A 142 19.85 -5.88 -1.80
C ALA A 142 19.24 -5.49 -0.43
N VAL A 143 19.08 -6.48 0.46
CA VAL A 143 18.58 -6.27 1.82
C VAL A 143 19.52 -5.35 2.61
N GLU A 144 20.84 -5.56 2.57
CA GLU A 144 21.82 -4.70 3.24
C GLU A 144 21.73 -3.25 2.77
N ILE A 145 21.60 -3.01 1.45
CA ILE A 145 21.43 -1.67 0.87
C ILE A 145 20.15 -1.03 1.39
N ALA A 146 19.06 -1.79 1.41
CA ALA A 146 17.76 -1.30 1.85
C ALA A 146 17.72 -1.02 3.37
N VAL A 147 18.34 -1.84 4.21
CA VAL A 147 18.45 -1.60 5.67
C VAL A 147 19.17 -0.27 5.97
N LYS A 148 20.26 0.04 5.25
CA LYS A 148 20.95 1.33 5.39
C LYS A 148 20.05 2.51 5.06
N LEU A 149 19.14 2.35 4.10
CA LEU A 149 18.14 3.39 3.81
C LEU A 149 17.13 3.50 4.97
N LEU A 150 16.65 2.39 5.53
CA LEU A 150 15.74 2.43 6.69
C LEU A 150 16.35 3.17 7.88
N GLU A 151 17.63 2.93 8.17
CA GLU A 151 18.39 3.66 9.20
C GLU A 151 18.43 5.17 8.91
N LYS A 152 18.70 5.56 7.65
CA LYS A 152 18.68 6.96 7.22
C LYS A 152 17.30 7.60 7.36
N LEU A 153 16.24 6.83 7.15
CA LEU A 153 14.85 7.26 7.31
C LEU A 153 14.38 7.26 8.77
N GLY A 154 15.20 6.77 9.71
CA GLY A 154 14.83 6.64 11.11
C GLY A 154 13.74 5.59 11.36
N ILE A 155 13.61 4.60 10.49
CA ILE A 155 12.61 3.53 10.60
C ILE A 155 13.20 2.39 11.44
N PRO A 156 12.65 2.09 12.62
CA PRO A 156 13.14 0.99 13.44
C PRO A 156 12.89 -0.35 12.76
N THR A 157 13.90 -1.21 12.66
CA THR A 157 13.73 -2.55 12.04
C THR A 157 12.99 -3.53 12.95
N HIS A 158 12.96 -3.30 14.26
CA HIS A 158 12.28 -4.18 15.22
C HIS A 158 10.75 -4.17 15.10
N MET A 159 10.17 -3.16 14.46
CA MET A 159 8.73 -3.10 14.13
C MET A 159 8.41 -3.76 12.78
N LEU A 160 9.39 -4.41 12.14
CA LEU A 160 9.28 -5.06 10.85
C LEU A 160 9.51 -6.57 10.97
N THR A 161 9.02 -7.34 9.99
CA THR A 161 9.34 -8.77 9.88
C THR A 161 10.85 -9.00 9.81
N PRO A 162 11.42 -9.98 10.52
CA PRO A 162 12.88 -10.19 10.54
C PRO A 162 13.44 -10.58 9.16
N GLU A 163 12.67 -11.32 8.37
CA GLU A 163 13.04 -11.73 7.02
C GLU A 163 12.20 -10.99 5.98
N PRO A 164 12.76 -10.03 5.24
CA PRO A 164 12.04 -9.39 4.13
C PRO A 164 11.88 -10.34 2.96
N SER A 165 10.79 -10.15 2.21
CA SER A 165 10.68 -10.75 0.88
C SER A 165 11.45 -9.91 -0.14
N VAL A 166 12.19 -10.57 -1.03
CA VAL A 166 12.90 -9.92 -2.14
C VAL A 166 12.30 -10.38 -3.46
N LEU A 167 11.77 -9.44 -4.22
CA LEU A 167 11.29 -9.63 -5.59
C LEU A 167 12.29 -9.00 -6.57
N ILE A 168 12.46 -9.62 -7.73
CA ILE A 168 13.27 -9.07 -8.82
C ILE A 168 12.31 -8.77 -9.95
N GLU A 169 12.08 -7.48 -10.20
CA GLU A 169 11.25 -7.01 -11.29
C GLU A 169 12.09 -6.84 -12.55
N ARG A 170 11.50 -7.21 -13.69
CA ARG A 170 12.08 -7.07 -15.01
C ARG A 170 11.03 -6.45 -15.93
N ALA A 171 11.11 -5.14 -16.13
CA ALA A 171 10.23 -4.44 -17.04
C ALA A 171 10.88 -4.38 -18.44
N PRO A 172 10.12 -4.48 -19.54
CA PRO A 172 10.64 -4.10 -20.84
C PRO A 172 11.06 -2.62 -20.77
N ALA A 173 12.34 -2.30 -21.04
CA ALA A 173 12.68 -0.93 -21.37
C ALA A 173 12.12 -0.61 -22.77
N ASP A 174 12.00 0.66 -23.13
CA ASP A 174 11.80 1.06 -24.53
C ASP A 174 13.01 0.57 -25.38
N GLY A 175 12.96 -0.69 -25.86
CA GLY A 175 14.06 -1.37 -26.56
C GLY A 175 14.24 -2.86 -26.18
N PRO A 176 15.31 -3.53 -26.68
CA PRO A 176 15.53 -4.96 -26.47
C PRO A 176 16.07 -5.35 -25.08
N VAL A 177 16.28 -4.37 -24.19
CA VAL A 177 16.89 -4.58 -22.87
C VAL A 177 15.85 -4.39 -21.79
N GLN A 178 15.85 -5.25 -20.77
CA GLN A 178 14.92 -5.15 -19.64
C GLN A 178 15.51 -4.24 -18.54
N GLU A 179 14.68 -3.36 -17.98
CA GLU A 179 15.00 -2.66 -16.74
C GLU A 179 14.86 -3.63 -15.56
N ILE A 180 15.86 -3.68 -14.69
CA ILE A 180 15.92 -4.61 -13.56
C ILE A 180 15.88 -3.84 -12.24
N THR A 181 14.97 -4.22 -11.34
CA THR A 181 14.88 -3.63 -9.99
C THR A 181 14.74 -4.73 -8.95
N TYR A 182 15.41 -4.60 -7.81
CA TYR A 182 15.19 -5.46 -6.65
C TYR A 182 14.25 -4.74 -5.68
N GLU A 183 13.10 -5.32 -5.40
CA GLU A 183 12.17 -4.82 -4.38
C GLU A 183 12.33 -5.63 -3.10
N VAL A 184 12.74 -4.96 -2.03
CA VAL A 184 12.86 -5.53 -0.69
C VAL A 184 11.68 -5.04 0.13
N MET A 185 10.82 -5.97 0.55
CA MET A 185 9.58 -5.67 1.27
C MET A 185 9.59 -6.28 2.66
N TRP A 186 9.28 -5.45 3.64
CA TRP A 186 8.99 -5.81 5.02
C TRP A 186 7.52 -5.58 5.33
N LYS A 187 6.96 -6.43 6.20
CA LYS A 187 5.65 -6.16 6.81
C LYS A 187 5.84 -5.63 8.22
N GLN A 188 4.94 -4.78 8.68
CA GLN A 188 4.96 -4.28 10.04
C GLN A 188 4.48 -5.39 11.01
N VAL A 189 5.12 -5.45 12.17
CA VAL A 189 4.77 -6.34 13.28
C VAL A 189 4.73 -5.54 14.58
N TYR A 190 3.85 -5.93 15.49
CA TYR A 190 3.76 -5.36 16.83
C TYR A 190 3.51 -6.47 17.83
N LYS A 191 4.41 -6.62 18.82
CA LYS A 191 4.38 -7.71 19.81
C LYS A 191 4.20 -9.11 19.17
N GLY A 192 4.85 -9.34 18.03
CA GLY A 192 4.78 -10.60 17.28
C GLY A 192 3.53 -10.79 16.41
N ILE A 193 2.57 -9.86 16.45
CA ILE A 193 1.36 -9.89 15.62
C ILE A 193 1.56 -9.05 14.37
N GLN A 194 1.18 -9.59 13.20
CA GLN A 194 1.27 -8.87 11.93
C GLN A 194 0.29 -7.69 11.91
N VAL A 195 0.77 -6.54 11.47
CA VAL A 195 -0.06 -5.36 11.17
C VAL A 195 -0.41 -5.38 9.68
N ILE A 196 -1.69 -5.45 9.38
CA ILE A 196 -2.24 -5.48 8.01
C ILE A 196 -2.14 -4.09 7.40
N ASP A 197 -1.82 -4.04 6.11
CA ASP A 197 -1.51 -2.82 5.35
C ASP A 197 -0.29 -2.04 5.88
N GLY A 198 0.34 -2.51 6.96
CA GLY A 198 1.59 -2.01 7.47
C GLY A 198 2.77 -2.65 6.74
N TYR A 199 3.54 -1.88 5.98
CA TYR A 199 4.70 -2.36 5.24
C TYR A 199 5.71 -1.26 4.91
N VAL A 200 6.92 -1.71 4.58
CA VAL A 200 7.96 -0.89 3.96
C VAL A 200 8.50 -1.60 2.75
N ILE A 201 8.65 -0.88 1.63
CA ILE A 201 9.27 -1.38 0.40
C ILE A 201 10.44 -0.48 0.08
N VAL A 202 11.57 -1.07 -0.31
CA VAL A 202 12.71 -0.35 -0.87
C VAL A 202 13.05 -0.96 -2.23
N SER A 203 13.12 -0.11 -3.24
CA SER A 203 13.54 -0.47 -4.59
C SER A 203 15.03 -0.18 -4.74
N VAL A 204 15.80 -1.16 -5.20
CA VAL A 204 17.26 -1.09 -5.37
C VAL A 204 17.61 -1.28 -6.83
N ASP A 205 18.42 -0.35 -7.34
CA ASP A 205 19.06 -0.45 -8.65
C ASP A 205 20.24 -1.43 -8.54
N PRO A 206 20.18 -2.57 -9.25
CA PRO A 206 21.22 -3.59 -9.18
C PRO A 206 22.48 -3.24 -9.99
N GLU A 207 22.42 -2.28 -10.91
CA GLU A 207 23.55 -1.85 -11.73
C GLU A 207 24.48 -0.94 -10.91
N ASN A 208 23.90 0.06 -10.25
CA ASN A 208 24.62 1.03 -9.42
C ASN A 208 24.61 0.67 -7.91
N GLN A 209 23.97 -0.43 -7.54
CA GLN A 209 23.89 -0.96 -6.18
C GLN A 209 23.44 0.07 -5.14
N ARG A 210 22.37 0.80 -5.44
CA ARG A 210 21.84 1.87 -4.57
C ARG A 210 20.32 1.90 -4.56
N PRO A 211 19.71 2.49 -3.52
CA PRO A 211 18.27 2.68 -3.52
C PRO A 211 17.86 3.62 -4.64
N VAL A 212 16.70 3.35 -5.24
CA VAL A 212 16.05 4.18 -6.26
C VAL A 212 14.60 4.53 -5.92
N GLY A 213 14.09 3.99 -4.83
CA GLY A 213 12.81 4.38 -4.29
C GLY A 213 12.47 3.65 -3.01
N PHE A 214 11.42 4.10 -2.35
CA PHE A 214 10.84 3.45 -1.20
C PHE A 214 9.38 3.84 -1.01
N VAL A 215 8.65 3.00 -0.29
CA VAL A 215 7.31 3.27 0.21
C VAL A 215 7.27 2.86 1.68
N VAL A 216 6.78 3.76 2.54
CA VAL A 216 6.63 3.55 3.98
C VAL A 216 5.16 3.75 4.31
N LYS A 217 4.48 2.64 4.61
CA LYS A 217 3.11 2.64 5.07
C LYS A 217 3.07 1.95 6.43
N LEU A 218 3.34 2.69 7.49
CA LEU A 218 3.30 2.17 8.86
C LEU A 218 2.08 2.74 9.60
N LEU A 219 1.43 1.88 10.37
CA LEU A 219 0.31 2.24 11.23
C LEU A 219 0.81 2.55 12.64
N ASP A 220 0.19 3.53 13.29
CA ASP A 220 0.39 3.78 14.72
C ASP A 220 -0.34 2.70 15.52
N VAL A 221 0.43 1.94 16.29
CA VAL A 221 -0.02 0.74 17.02
C VAL A 221 0.45 0.74 18.47
N GLU A 222 1.02 1.86 18.97
CA GLU A 222 1.77 1.87 20.23
C GLU A 222 0.93 1.49 21.46
N ASN A 223 -0.41 1.60 21.38
CA ASN A 223 -1.33 1.38 22.51
C ASN A 223 -2.37 0.27 22.28
N ILE A 224 -2.12 -0.65 21.34
CA ILE A 224 -3.08 -1.71 21.04
C ILE A 224 -2.91 -2.88 22.01
N SER A 225 -4.01 -3.27 22.67
CA SER A 225 -4.09 -4.53 23.40
C SER A 225 -3.99 -5.70 22.43
N VAL A 226 -3.08 -6.63 22.69
CA VAL A 226 -2.83 -7.84 21.88
C VAL A 226 -3.44 -9.10 22.49
N GLU A 227 -4.17 -8.96 23.60
CA GLU A 227 -4.86 -10.04 24.28
C GLU A 227 -6.32 -10.12 23.80
N PRO A 228 -6.69 -11.13 23.00
CA PRO A 228 -8.06 -11.25 22.51
C PRO A 228 -9.01 -11.60 23.67
N LYS A 229 -10.18 -10.94 23.72
CA LYS A 229 -11.26 -11.27 24.68
C LYS A 229 -12.23 -12.32 24.14
N ILE A 230 -12.24 -12.55 22.83
CA ILE A 230 -12.99 -13.64 22.20
C ILE A 230 -12.02 -14.68 21.66
N THR A 231 -12.43 -15.95 21.72
CA THR A 231 -11.63 -17.05 21.18
C THR A 231 -11.69 -17.10 19.66
N ARG A 232 -10.74 -17.83 19.08
CA ARG A 232 -10.74 -18.17 17.65
C ARG A 232 -12.08 -18.79 17.20
N ASP A 233 -12.63 -19.72 17.99
CA ASP A 233 -13.87 -20.43 17.65
C ASP A 233 -15.09 -19.50 17.74
N SER A 234 -15.12 -18.61 18.74
CA SER A 234 -16.16 -17.57 18.83
C SER A 234 -16.12 -16.64 17.60
N ALA A 235 -14.92 -16.23 17.16
CA ALA A 235 -14.79 -15.40 15.96
C ALA A 235 -15.27 -16.13 14.68
N VAL A 236 -14.98 -17.43 14.54
CA VAL A 236 -15.48 -18.25 13.43
C VAL A 236 -17.02 -18.35 13.46
N ALA A 237 -17.61 -18.57 14.63
CA ALA A 237 -19.06 -18.63 14.78
C ALA A 237 -19.73 -17.30 14.40
N ILE A 238 -19.18 -16.17 14.89
CA ILE A 238 -19.65 -14.82 14.55
C ILE A 238 -19.56 -14.56 13.05
N ALA A 239 -18.41 -14.84 12.44
CA ALA A 239 -18.21 -14.63 11.01
C ALA A 239 -19.14 -15.51 10.15
N THR A 240 -19.36 -16.76 10.58
CA THR A 240 -20.29 -17.69 9.92
C THR A 240 -21.72 -17.16 9.97
N GLU A 241 -22.19 -16.73 11.14
CA GLU A 241 -23.54 -16.19 11.32
C GLU A 241 -23.73 -14.89 10.52
N PHE A 242 -22.73 -14.01 10.54
CA PHE A 242 -22.74 -12.78 9.74
C PHE A 242 -22.93 -13.07 8.25
N LEU A 243 -22.17 -14.01 7.68
CA LEU A 243 -22.30 -14.32 6.26
C LEU A 243 -23.61 -15.05 5.93
N LYS A 244 -24.09 -15.96 6.79
CA LYS A 244 -25.39 -16.61 6.64
C LYS A 244 -26.54 -15.60 6.63
N SER A 245 -26.52 -14.64 7.56
CA SER A 245 -27.52 -13.56 7.63
C SER A 245 -27.58 -12.69 6.37
N ARG A 246 -26.49 -12.69 5.58
CA ARG A 246 -26.37 -11.98 4.30
C ARG A 246 -26.64 -12.87 3.08
N GLY A 247 -27.07 -14.11 3.28
CA GLY A 247 -27.44 -15.05 2.22
C GLY A 247 -26.26 -15.71 1.51
N TYR A 248 -25.06 -15.70 2.09
CA TYR A 248 -23.91 -16.38 1.48
C TYR A 248 -23.92 -17.89 1.77
N SER A 249 -23.74 -18.69 0.72
CA SER A 249 -23.39 -20.10 0.84
C SER A 249 -21.91 -20.24 1.20
N LEU A 250 -21.63 -20.87 2.34
CA LEU A 250 -20.27 -21.00 2.88
C LEU A 250 -19.67 -22.36 2.54
N GLY A 251 -18.41 -22.36 2.09
CA GLY A 251 -17.56 -23.54 2.13
C GLY A 251 -16.89 -23.68 3.50
N GLU A 252 -15.86 -24.51 3.56
CA GLU A 252 -15.05 -24.67 4.77
C GLU A 252 -14.24 -23.41 5.12
N VAL A 253 -13.91 -23.26 6.41
CA VAL A 253 -12.96 -22.26 6.88
C VAL A 253 -11.57 -22.61 6.33
N ALA A 254 -11.04 -21.76 5.46
CA ALA A 254 -9.72 -21.91 4.89
C ALA A 254 -8.62 -21.51 5.89
N GLU A 255 -8.86 -20.44 6.63
CA GLU A 255 -7.84 -19.82 7.47
C GLU A 255 -8.48 -18.96 8.57
N VAL A 256 -7.84 -18.91 9.73
CA VAL A 256 -8.16 -17.95 10.80
C VAL A 256 -6.86 -17.38 11.34
N LYS A 257 -6.73 -16.06 11.33
CA LYS A 257 -5.53 -15.34 11.76
C LYS A 257 -5.87 -14.26 12.78
N LEU A 258 -4.98 -14.08 13.75
CA LEU A 258 -4.99 -12.91 14.63
C LEU A 258 -4.04 -11.86 14.05
N CYS A 259 -4.55 -10.67 13.78
CA CYS A 259 -3.82 -9.58 13.14
C CYS A 259 -4.17 -8.24 13.79
N ILE A 260 -3.35 -7.22 13.58
CA ILE A 260 -3.72 -5.83 13.85
C ILE A 260 -4.08 -5.17 12.53
N GLY A 261 -5.17 -4.41 12.47
CA GLY A 261 -5.56 -3.72 11.24
C GLY A 261 -6.56 -2.63 11.51
N ARG A 262 -6.78 -1.75 10.54
CA ARG A 262 -7.85 -0.74 10.62
C ARG A 262 -9.16 -1.35 10.14
N PRO A 263 -10.28 -1.18 10.85
CA PRO A 263 -11.61 -1.51 10.36
C PRO A 263 -11.85 -1.04 8.92
N ASN A 264 -12.38 -1.93 8.10
CA ASN A 264 -12.74 -1.66 6.71
C ASN A 264 -14.20 -2.05 6.49
N TYR A 265 -15.11 -1.10 6.63
CA TYR A 265 -16.55 -1.31 6.57
C TYR A 265 -17.09 -1.56 5.15
N TYR A 266 -16.28 -2.17 4.28
CA TYR A 266 -16.62 -2.52 2.90
C TYR A 266 -17.90 -3.36 2.78
N TRP A 267 -18.28 -4.09 3.83
CA TRP A 267 -19.53 -4.83 3.88
C TRP A 267 -20.78 -3.94 3.84
N GLU A 268 -20.67 -2.69 4.29
CA GLU A 268 -21.77 -1.74 4.48
C GLU A 268 -21.96 -0.76 3.30
N GLY A 269 -21.20 -0.91 2.22
CA GLY A 269 -21.39 -0.15 0.98
C GLY A 269 -20.22 0.75 0.63
N LYS A 270 -20.42 2.07 0.66
CA LYS A 270 -19.39 3.05 0.25
C LYS A 270 -18.16 2.96 1.17
N PRO A 271 -16.94 3.10 0.64
CA PRO A 271 -15.75 3.21 1.48
C PRO A 271 -15.92 4.37 2.46
N ILE A 272 -15.78 4.09 3.74
CA ILE A 272 -15.73 5.10 4.80
C ILE A 272 -14.31 5.22 5.33
N ILE A 273 -14.04 6.33 6.02
CA ILE A 273 -12.77 6.58 6.70
C ILE A 273 -12.46 5.39 7.60
N ARG A 274 -11.25 4.84 7.47
CA ARG A 274 -10.84 3.69 8.27
C ARG A 274 -10.72 4.10 9.74
N GLY A 275 -11.22 3.26 10.64
CA GLY A 275 -11.08 3.48 12.08
C GLY A 275 -9.62 3.42 12.55
N PRO A 276 -9.34 3.71 13.83
CA PRO A 276 -8.02 3.43 14.41
C PRO A 276 -7.69 1.93 14.31
N PRO A 277 -6.41 1.53 14.25
CA PRO A 277 -6.06 0.12 14.20
C PRO A 277 -6.50 -0.60 15.49
N SER A 278 -7.01 -1.83 15.35
CA SER A 278 -7.42 -2.70 16.46
C SER A 278 -6.95 -4.14 16.23
N LEU A 279 -7.09 -4.98 17.26
CA LEU A 279 -6.81 -6.41 17.17
C LEU A 279 -8.01 -7.12 16.53
N LEU A 280 -7.75 -7.90 15.48
CA LEU A 280 -8.76 -8.51 14.63
C LEU A 280 -8.53 -10.02 14.49
N TRP A 281 -9.60 -10.79 14.58
CA TRP A 281 -9.68 -12.11 14.00
C TRP A 281 -10.10 -12.01 12.54
N ILE A 282 -9.24 -12.46 11.64
CA ILE A 282 -9.54 -12.57 10.22
C ILE A 282 -9.90 -14.01 9.90
N VAL A 283 -11.15 -14.22 9.50
CA VAL A 283 -11.70 -15.52 9.16
C VAL A 283 -11.91 -15.58 7.65
N VAL A 284 -11.22 -16.51 6.98
CA VAL A 284 -11.30 -16.72 5.53
C VAL A 284 -12.07 -18.00 5.25
N PHE A 285 -13.12 -17.91 4.44
CA PHE A 285 -13.93 -19.04 3.97
C PHE A 285 -13.65 -19.31 2.50
N LYS A 286 -13.65 -20.60 2.10
CA LYS A 286 -13.70 -20.97 0.69
C LYS A 286 -15.12 -20.77 0.13
N LYS A 287 -15.25 -20.43 -1.15
CA LYS A 287 -16.54 -20.45 -1.83
C LYS A 287 -16.87 -21.89 -2.26
N PRO A 288 -18.11 -22.37 -2.04
CA PRO A 288 -18.46 -23.78 -2.31
C PRO A 288 -18.44 -24.17 -3.80
N TYR A 289 -18.48 -23.20 -4.73
CA TYR A 289 -18.53 -23.43 -6.17
C TYR A 289 -17.39 -22.75 -6.95
N SER A 290 -16.31 -22.37 -6.27
CA SER A 290 -15.15 -21.75 -6.90
C SER A 290 -13.87 -22.31 -6.31
N ASP A 291 -13.01 -22.83 -7.16
CA ASP A 291 -11.72 -23.40 -6.77
C ASP A 291 -10.72 -22.33 -6.27
N SER A 292 -10.99 -21.05 -6.54
CA SER A 292 -10.10 -19.93 -6.22
C SER A 292 -10.74 -18.81 -5.40
N GLY A 293 -12.07 -18.77 -5.31
CA GLY A 293 -12.78 -17.72 -4.62
C GLY A 293 -12.77 -17.90 -3.11
N THR A 294 -12.43 -16.84 -2.38
CA THR A 294 -12.57 -16.80 -0.91
C THR A 294 -13.39 -15.60 -0.48
N VAL A 295 -13.90 -15.67 0.75
CA VAL A 295 -14.56 -14.55 1.44
C VAL A 295 -13.88 -14.36 2.76
N GLU A 296 -13.61 -13.12 3.14
CA GLU A 296 -12.87 -12.79 4.34
C GLU A 296 -13.71 -11.89 5.25
N VAL A 297 -13.81 -12.23 6.54
CA VAL A 297 -14.55 -11.45 7.55
C VAL A 297 -13.59 -11.06 8.67
N TRP A 298 -13.62 -9.79 9.06
CA TRP A 298 -12.80 -9.24 10.13
C TRP A 298 -13.68 -9.02 11.35
N VAL A 299 -13.38 -9.74 12.42
CA VAL A 299 -14.08 -9.67 13.71
C VAL A 299 -13.14 -9.00 14.71
N ASP A 300 -13.58 -7.93 15.35
CA ASP A 300 -12.81 -7.29 16.41
C ASP A 300 -12.60 -8.27 17.58
N ALA A 301 -11.34 -8.52 17.92
CA ALA A 301 -10.96 -9.57 18.86
C ALA A 301 -11.30 -9.25 20.33
N HIS A 302 -11.73 -8.02 20.62
CA HIS A 302 -12.15 -7.61 21.96
C HIS A 302 -13.67 -7.61 22.14
N SER A 303 -14.42 -7.21 21.11
CA SER A 303 -15.86 -6.99 21.17
C SER A 303 -16.69 -8.06 20.47
N GLY A 304 -16.11 -8.83 19.52
CA GLY A 304 -16.87 -9.75 18.68
C GLY A 304 -17.69 -9.06 17.59
N VAL A 305 -17.54 -7.75 17.40
CA VAL A 305 -18.23 -7.02 16.32
C VAL A 305 -17.53 -7.29 14.99
N VAL A 306 -18.30 -7.50 13.92
CA VAL A 306 -17.77 -7.55 12.56
C VAL A 306 -17.43 -6.13 12.11
N VAL A 307 -16.15 -5.87 11.86
CA VAL A 307 -15.61 -4.54 11.56
C VAL A 307 -15.01 -4.42 10.17
N GLY A 308 -15.09 -5.49 9.38
CA GLY A 308 -14.70 -5.44 7.98
C GLY A 308 -14.54 -6.77 7.28
N GLY A 309 -13.82 -6.74 6.16
CA GLY A 309 -13.52 -7.89 5.34
C GLY A 309 -13.66 -7.59 3.85
N ASP A 310 -13.57 -8.64 3.04
CA ASP A 310 -13.50 -8.51 1.60
C ASP A 310 -14.39 -9.55 0.89
N LYS A 311 -15.18 -9.05 -0.07
CA LYS A 311 -16.01 -9.85 -0.97
C LYS A 311 -15.28 -10.17 -2.27
N THR A 312 -14.28 -9.36 -2.66
CA THR A 312 -13.74 -9.21 -4.02
C THR A 312 -12.71 -10.25 -4.45
N ARG A 313 -12.44 -11.30 -3.68
CA ARG A 313 -12.04 -12.59 -4.29
C ARG A 313 -13.26 -13.32 -4.90
N CYS A 314 -14.07 -12.56 -5.65
CA CYS A 314 -15.20 -12.99 -6.49
C CYS A 314 -14.73 -13.23 -7.91
#